data_AF-A0A919K742-F1
#
_entry.id   AF-A0A919K742-F1
#
_cell.length_a   1.000
_cell.length_b   1.000
_cell.length_c   1.000
_cell.angle_alpha   90.00
_cell.angle_beta   90.00
_cell.angle_gamma   90.00
#
_symmetry.space_group_name_H-M   'P 1'
#
loop_
_entity.id
_entity.type
_entity.pdbx_description
1 polymer ?
#
loop_
_entity_poly.entity_id
_entity_poly.type
_entity_poly.pdbx_seq_one_letter_code
_entity_poly.pdbx_strand_id
1 'polypeptide(L)'
;MVFRQLGAWVDEELPRLNRAILRGDVPPGRLAEQVREMLLPHLPEVHRLDVEQAQRLVVRLGFAGASVARHFQEWHPNAKADPERAFDGLTVGDVPFLDYFGALADRTGQGHYGRDTYASLVRWNVGTLEVRRGPEVMTTLPGVFDDGRIRSYTGTAGEEEFFLLVKRSEAVELAANELLEPLSREEAGLLSADAVERVRLATELIEAMRRLFLDFAALPPERALPAEHFMDVFRQFAVHWTAGDIPPSGALDPEALKRDFLLGIGLSGYDQHVRRLFPALLDGEREVIDRLMGRPALPEQLLAGLGLDPDGLRASAGTELRRLVGHHPALMDWYRLLSAHARASGAHLMLSKKYLFKPQRRRDLSGEGDQHLVSNRAGTTGMNETFLERITRARQEHPLAPLRNAVFTPESAENEQVRGVRSAATVSIARVG
;
A
#
# COMPACT_ATOMS: atom_id res chain seq x y z
N MET A 1 -14.92 27.00 -13.10
CA MET A 1 -16.29 26.47 -12.93
C MET A 1 -16.32 24.94 -13.11
N VAL A 2 -15.78 24.42 -14.21
CA VAL A 2 -15.66 22.97 -14.54
C VAL A 2 -15.12 22.09 -13.40
N PHE A 3 -13.93 22.38 -12.85
CA PHE A 3 -13.32 21.54 -11.80
C PHE A 3 -14.13 21.47 -10.50
N ARG A 4 -14.95 22.48 -10.22
CA ARG A 4 -15.81 22.52 -9.04
C ARG A 4 -17.04 21.63 -9.21
N GLN A 5 -17.65 21.67 -10.39
CA GLN A 5 -18.78 20.81 -10.75
C GLN A 5 -18.37 19.34 -10.80
N LEU A 6 -17.24 19.03 -11.44
CA LEU A 6 -16.66 17.69 -11.44
C LEU A 6 -16.36 17.19 -10.02
N GLY A 7 -15.74 18.05 -9.20
CA GLY A 7 -15.43 17.72 -7.81
C GLY A 7 -16.69 17.38 -7.01
N ALA A 8 -17.72 18.23 -7.08
CA ALA A 8 -18.99 17.98 -6.39
C ALA A 8 -19.66 16.67 -6.87
N TRP A 9 -19.65 16.41 -8.18
CA TRP A 9 -20.24 15.18 -8.71
C TRP A 9 -19.51 13.92 -8.21
N VAL A 10 -18.17 13.90 -8.23
CA VAL A 10 -17.39 12.75 -7.74
C VAL A 10 -17.51 12.59 -6.23
N ASP A 11 -17.53 13.68 -5.47
CA ASP A 11 -17.56 13.62 -4.01
C ASP A 11 -18.95 13.23 -3.47
N GLU A 12 -20.04 13.59 -4.15
CA GLU A 12 -21.41 13.45 -3.62
C GLU A 12 -22.28 12.51 -4.46
N GLU A 13 -22.28 12.71 -5.79
CA GLU A 13 -23.22 12.03 -6.67
C GLU A 13 -22.75 10.62 -7.06
N LEU A 14 -21.46 10.43 -7.32
CA LEU A 14 -20.88 9.12 -7.62
C LEU A 14 -21.11 8.11 -6.46
N PRO A 15 -20.77 8.43 -5.19
CA PRO A 15 -21.13 7.59 -4.05
C PRO A 15 -22.62 7.27 -3.95
N ARG A 16 -23.48 8.28 -4.19
CA ARG A 16 -24.93 8.11 -4.12
C ARG A 16 -25.43 7.13 -5.18
N LEU A 17 -24.98 7.28 -6.42
CA LEU A 17 -25.32 6.40 -7.54
C LEU A 17 -24.79 4.99 -7.34
N ASN A 18 -23.53 4.84 -6.91
CA ASN A 18 -22.96 3.53 -6.61
C ASN A 18 -23.77 2.77 -5.58
N ARG A 19 -24.14 3.42 -4.46
CA ARG A 19 -25.00 2.80 -3.44
C ARG A 19 -26.40 2.45 -3.96
N ALA A 20 -27.00 3.28 -4.81
CA ALA A 20 -28.31 3.02 -5.38
C ALA A 20 -28.28 1.81 -6.34
N ILE A 21 -27.24 1.71 -7.19
CA ILE A 21 -27.04 0.57 -8.08
C ILE A 21 -26.81 -0.72 -7.27
N LEU A 22 -25.95 -0.66 -6.26
CA LEU A 22 -25.66 -1.79 -5.37
C LEU A 22 -26.90 -2.32 -4.63
N ARG A 23 -27.89 -1.47 -4.36
CA ARG A 23 -29.16 -1.85 -3.74
C ARG A 23 -30.20 -2.33 -4.74
N GLY A 24 -29.93 -2.21 -6.04
CA GLY A 24 -30.89 -2.49 -7.11
C GLY A 24 -31.93 -1.39 -7.33
N ASP A 25 -31.77 -0.22 -6.69
CA ASP A 25 -32.69 0.93 -6.84
C ASP A 25 -32.55 1.59 -8.22
N VAL A 26 -31.39 1.44 -8.86
CA VAL A 26 -31.03 2.05 -10.14
C VAL A 26 -30.30 1.02 -11.02
N PRO A 27 -30.57 0.97 -12.34
CA PRO A 27 -29.85 0.04 -13.22
C PRO A 27 -28.36 0.38 -13.37
N PRO A 28 -27.46 -0.62 -13.50
CA PRO A 28 -26.01 -0.42 -13.68
C PRO A 28 -25.62 0.57 -14.79
N GLY A 29 -26.32 0.55 -15.93
CA GLY A 29 -26.05 1.43 -17.07
C GLY A 29 -26.24 2.92 -16.78
N ARG A 30 -26.99 3.27 -15.72
CA ARG A 30 -27.27 4.67 -15.37
C ARG A 30 -26.01 5.45 -15.01
N LEU A 31 -24.99 4.78 -14.46
CA LEU A 31 -23.74 5.44 -14.13
C LEU A 31 -23.02 5.92 -15.40
N ALA A 32 -22.90 5.05 -16.42
CA ALA A 32 -22.25 5.41 -17.68
C ALA A 32 -23.01 6.55 -18.40
N GLU A 33 -24.35 6.52 -18.37
CA GLU A 33 -25.18 7.63 -18.87
C GLU A 33 -24.88 8.95 -18.16
N GLN A 34 -24.85 8.95 -16.82
CA GLN A 34 -24.55 10.15 -16.02
C GLN A 34 -23.15 10.68 -16.29
N VAL A 35 -22.15 9.80 -16.40
CA VAL A 35 -20.78 10.19 -16.77
C VAL A 35 -20.78 10.86 -18.15
N ARG A 36 -21.44 10.25 -19.14
CA ARG A 36 -21.53 10.79 -20.50
C ARG A 36 -22.27 12.13 -20.58
N GLU A 37 -23.33 12.31 -19.81
CA GLU A 37 -24.22 13.48 -19.92
C GLU A 37 -23.76 14.64 -19.04
N MET A 38 -23.24 14.36 -17.84
CA MET A 38 -22.98 15.37 -16.81
C MET A 38 -21.50 15.65 -16.58
N LEU A 39 -20.61 14.74 -16.99
CA LEU A 39 -19.20 14.80 -16.64
C LEU A 39 -18.31 15.05 -17.86
N LEU A 40 -18.35 14.15 -18.85
CA LEU A 40 -17.45 14.19 -20.02
C LEU A 40 -17.56 15.46 -20.87
N PRO A 41 -18.76 16.05 -21.13
CA PRO A 41 -18.90 17.23 -21.99
C PRO A 41 -18.24 18.49 -21.43
N HIS A 42 -17.89 18.49 -20.15
CA HIS A 42 -17.31 19.63 -19.46
C HIS A 42 -15.80 19.49 -19.26
N LEU A 43 -15.19 18.36 -19.61
CA LEU A 43 -13.76 18.15 -19.40
C LEU A 43 -12.92 19.03 -20.34
N PRO A 44 -11.81 19.60 -19.85
CA PRO A 44 -10.93 20.45 -20.66
C PRO A 44 -10.07 19.61 -21.62
N GLU A 45 -9.56 20.25 -22.67
CA GLU A 45 -8.52 19.63 -23.50
C GLU A 45 -7.24 19.40 -22.68
N VAL A 46 -6.65 18.20 -22.79
CA VAL A 46 -5.52 17.77 -21.95
C VAL A 46 -4.32 18.73 -22.00
N HIS A 47 -3.99 19.27 -23.17
CA HIS A 47 -2.84 20.17 -23.32
C HIS A 47 -3.01 21.52 -22.60
N ARG A 48 -4.23 21.88 -22.20
CA ARG A 48 -4.52 23.11 -21.44
C ARG A 48 -4.35 22.93 -19.94
N LEU A 49 -4.15 21.70 -19.48
CA LEU A 49 -3.98 21.39 -18.07
C LEU A 49 -2.53 21.58 -17.65
N ASP A 50 -2.30 22.05 -16.44
CA ASP A 50 -1.03 21.84 -15.76
C ASP A 50 -0.94 20.42 -15.16
N VAL A 51 0.22 20.09 -14.58
CA VAL A 51 0.49 18.76 -14.01
C VAL A 51 -0.43 18.45 -12.83
N GLU A 52 -0.66 19.41 -11.94
CA GLU A 52 -1.47 19.23 -10.74
C GLU A 52 -2.96 19.04 -11.10
N GLN A 53 -3.46 19.83 -12.05
CA GLN A 53 -4.79 19.68 -12.62
C GLN A 53 -4.97 18.33 -13.29
N ALA A 54 -3.97 17.85 -14.05
CA ALA A 54 -4.00 16.53 -14.66
C ALA A 54 -4.07 15.43 -13.58
N GLN A 55 -3.24 15.49 -12.53
CA GLN A 55 -3.30 14.54 -11.41
C GLN A 55 -4.67 14.55 -10.72
N ARG A 56 -5.24 15.72 -10.43
CA ARG A 56 -6.58 15.85 -9.84
C ARG A 56 -7.66 15.23 -10.71
N LEU A 57 -7.57 15.38 -12.04
CA LEU A 57 -8.48 14.73 -12.97
C LEU A 57 -8.27 13.21 -13.02
N VAL A 58 -7.03 12.74 -13.04
CA VAL A 58 -6.73 11.30 -13.00
C VAL A 58 -7.35 10.64 -11.77
N VAL A 59 -7.27 11.27 -10.58
CA VAL A 59 -7.95 10.74 -9.38
C VAL A 59 -9.46 10.67 -9.57
N ARG A 60 -10.09 11.80 -9.95
CA ARG A 60 -11.56 11.91 -10.06
C ARG A 60 -12.15 11.01 -11.13
N LEU A 61 -11.54 10.99 -12.31
CA LEU A 61 -11.93 10.11 -13.42
C LEU A 61 -11.60 8.66 -13.12
N GLY A 62 -10.57 8.39 -12.31
CA GLY A 62 -10.25 7.06 -11.82
C GLY A 62 -11.42 6.44 -11.05
N PHE A 63 -11.97 7.17 -10.08
CA PHE A 63 -13.15 6.73 -9.34
C PHE A 63 -14.38 6.50 -10.23
N ALA A 64 -14.62 7.41 -11.19
CA ALA A 64 -15.73 7.28 -12.14
C ALA A 64 -15.54 6.07 -13.07
N GLY A 65 -14.36 5.91 -13.67
CA GLY A 65 -14.05 4.82 -14.60
C GLY A 65 -14.08 3.45 -13.93
N ALA A 66 -13.54 3.32 -12.72
CA ALA A 66 -13.58 2.07 -11.96
C ALA A 66 -15.02 1.69 -11.58
N SER A 67 -15.85 2.68 -11.27
CA SER A 67 -17.28 2.46 -11.02
C SER A 67 -18.04 2.02 -12.27
N VAL A 68 -17.76 2.65 -13.43
CA VAL A 68 -18.33 2.24 -14.73
C VAL A 68 -17.92 0.81 -15.08
N ALA A 69 -16.62 0.50 -15.00
CA ALA A 69 -16.08 -0.82 -15.29
C ALA A 69 -16.69 -1.90 -14.40
N ARG A 70 -16.75 -1.65 -13.08
CA ARG A 70 -17.35 -2.58 -12.11
C ARG A 70 -18.79 -2.92 -12.48
N HIS A 71 -19.64 -1.91 -12.60
CA HIS A 71 -21.08 -2.12 -12.82
C HIS A 71 -21.37 -2.73 -14.19
N PHE A 72 -20.61 -2.37 -15.22
CA PHE A 72 -20.71 -2.99 -16.53
C PHE A 72 -20.39 -4.49 -16.48
N GLN A 73 -19.27 -4.85 -15.84
CA GLN A 73 -18.83 -6.25 -15.74
C GLN A 73 -19.74 -7.09 -14.83
N GLU A 74 -20.36 -6.48 -13.81
CA GLU A 74 -21.35 -7.14 -12.94
C GLU A 74 -22.61 -7.51 -13.72
N TRP A 75 -23.02 -6.62 -14.64
CA TRP A 75 -24.28 -6.76 -15.37
C TRP A 75 -24.19 -7.67 -16.61
N HIS A 76 -23.03 -7.72 -17.27
CA HIS A 76 -22.87 -8.42 -18.55
C HIS A 76 -22.11 -9.74 -18.39
N PRO A 77 -22.76 -10.90 -18.65
CA PRO A 77 -22.08 -12.18 -18.74
C PRO A 77 -20.96 -12.11 -19.79
N ASN A 78 -19.75 -12.55 -19.41
CA ASN A 78 -18.52 -12.54 -20.22
C ASN A 78 -17.81 -11.19 -20.38
N ALA A 79 -18.29 -10.09 -19.79
CA ALA A 79 -17.59 -8.80 -19.88
C ALA A 79 -16.19 -8.78 -19.25
N LYS A 80 -15.82 -9.80 -18.45
CA LYS A 80 -14.44 -9.99 -17.98
C LYS A 80 -13.44 -10.30 -19.10
N ALA A 81 -13.91 -10.85 -20.23
CA ALA A 81 -13.05 -11.16 -21.37
C ALA A 81 -12.70 -9.89 -22.18
N ASP A 82 -13.64 -8.95 -22.25
CA ASP A 82 -13.54 -7.70 -23.00
C ASP A 82 -13.89 -6.48 -22.09
N PRO A 83 -13.11 -6.22 -21.01
CA PRO A 83 -13.45 -5.21 -20.01
C PRO A 83 -13.52 -3.78 -20.58
N GLU A 84 -12.78 -3.49 -21.65
CA GLU A 84 -12.75 -2.18 -22.32
C GLU A 84 -14.11 -1.74 -22.86
N ARG A 85 -15.00 -2.69 -23.14
CA ARG A 85 -16.37 -2.40 -23.62
C ARG A 85 -17.21 -1.64 -22.61
N ALA A 86 -16.80 -1.62 -21.34
CA ALA A 86 -17.43 -0.77 -20.33
C ALA A 86 -17.42 0.73 -20.70
N PHE A 87 -16.48 1.13 -21.57
CA PHE A 87 -16.28 2.52 -21.97
C PHE A 87 -16.79 2.81 -23.40
N ASP A 88 -17.45 1.85 -24.05
CA ASP A 88 -18.05 2.04 -25.38
C ASP A 88 -19.03 3.22 -25.37
N GLY A 89 -18.82 4.19 -26.26
CA GLY A 89 -19.66 5.39 -26.38
C GLY A 89 -19.41 6.46 -25.31
N LEU A 90 -18.38 6.32 -24.47
CA LEU A 90 -17.89 7.38 -23.60
C LEU A 90 -16.80 8.17 -24.31
N THR A 91 -17.05 9.44 -24.64
CA THR A 91 -16.09 10.32 -25.32
C THR A 91 -15.99 11.70 -24.65
N VAL A 92 -14.81 12.31 -24.75
CA VAL A 92 -14.55 13.71 -24.40
C VAL A 92 -14.37 14.47 -25.71
N GLY A 93 -15.42 15.16 -26.15
CA GLY A 93 -15.52 15.59 -27.54
C GLY A 93 -15.50 14.37 -28.47
N ASP A 94 -14.56 14.35 -29.41
CA ASP A 94 -14.36 13.25 -30.36
C ASP A 94 -13.34 12.19 -29.88
N VAL A 95 -12.78 12.33 -28.67
CA VAL A 95 -11.74 11.43 -28.15
C VAL A 95 -12.38 10.35 -27.26
N PRO A 96 -12.14 9.05 -27.50
CA PRO A 96 -12.59 7.98 -26.61
C PRO A 96 -12.08 8.16 -25.17
N PHE A 97 -12.87 7.77 -24.18
CA PHE A 97 -12.54 7.97 -22.76
C PHE A 97 -11.19 7.37 -22.37
N LEU A 98 -10.89 6.15 -22.81
CA LEU A 98 -9.62 5.48 -22.49
C LEU A 98 -8.42 6.25 -23.07
N ASP A 99 -8.53 6.73 -24.31
CA ASP A 99 -7.48 7.53 -24.96
C ASP A 99 -7.29 8.88 -24.25
N TYR A 100 -8.39 9.52 -23.86
CA TYR A 100 -8.36 10.76 -23.10
C TYR A 100 -7.73 10.55 -21.71
N PHE A 101 -8.07 9.46 -21.01
CA PHE A 101 -7.47 9.12 -19.72
C PHE A 101 -5.98 8.81 -19.86
N GLY A 102 -5.57 8.07 -20.91
CA GLY A 102 -4.17 7.83 -21.24
C GLY A 102 -3.39 9.13 -21.44
N ALA A 103 -3.93 10.06 -22.23
CA ALA A 103 -3.33 11.38 -22.43
C ALA A 103 -3.24 12.20 -21.13
N LEU A 104 -4.24 12.10 -20.25
CA LEU A 104 -4.17 12.70 -18.91
C LEU A 104 -3.06 12.09 -18.05
N ALA A 105 -2.94 10.77 -18.07
CA ALA A 105 -1.91 10.05 -17.34
C ALA A 105 -0.50 10.47 -17.82
N ASP A 106 -0.30 10.58 -19.14
CA ASP A 106 0.92 11.12 -19.74
C ASP A 106 1.17 12.56 -19.31
N ARG A 107 0.12 13.40 -19.27
CA ARG A 107 0.22 14.81 -18.87
C ARG A 107 0.70 15.00 -17.43
N THR A 108 0.55 13.98 -16.57
CA THR A 108 1.13 14.01 -15.21
C THR A 108 2.66 14.05 -15.22
N GLY A 109 3.30 13.56 -16.29
CA GLY A 109 4.76 13.48 -16.41
C GLY A 109 5.44 12.52 -15.41
N GLN A 110 4.68 11.59 -14.81
CA GLN A 110 5.17 10.66 -13.78
C GLN A 110 5.15 9.19 -14.26
N GLY A 111 4.85 8.94 -15.54
CA GLY A 111 4.69 7.57 -16.07
C GLY A 111 3.49 6.83 -15.49
N HIS A 112 2.44 7.56 -15.09
CA HIS A 112 1.19 6.99 -14.59
C HIS A 112 0.51 6.16 -15.68
N TYR A 113 -0.06 5.02 -15.31
CA TYR A 113 -0.71 4.13 -16.27
C TYR A 113 -2.09 4.67 -16.72
N GLY A 114 -2.60 4.20 -17.87
CA GLY A 114 -3.85 4.66 -18.49
C GLY A 114 -5.15 4.24 -17.81
N ARG A 115 -5.14 4.04 -16.49
CA ARG A 115 -6.29 3.78 -15.60
C ARG A 115 -5.97 4.25 -14.18
N ASP A 116 -6.90 4.16 -13.24
CA ASP A 116 -6.57 4.37 -11.83
C ASP A 116 -5.52 3.37 -11.31
N THR A 117 -4.59 3.86 -10.51
CA THR A 117 -3.50 3.08 -9.89
C THR A 117 -3.48 3.30 -8.37
N TYR A 118 -2.57 2.62 -7.67
CA TYR A 118 -2.33 2.91 -6.24
C TYR A 118 -2.01 4.39 -6.00
N ALA A 119 -1.20 5.01 -6.88
CA ALA A 119 -0.83 6.42 -6.78
C ALA A 119 -2.07 7.33 -6.84
N SER A 120 -2.96 7.15 -7.81
CA SER A 120 -4.16 7.97 -7.93
C SER A 120 -5.21 7.64 -6.87
N LEU A 121 -5.36 6.37 -6.51
CA LEU A 121 -6.43 5.92 -5.61
C LEU A 121 -6.14 6.26 -4.14
N VAL A 122 -4.88 6.19 -3.73
CA VAL A 122 -4.45 6.40 -2.34
C VAL A 122 -3.61 7.67 -2.21
N ARG A 123 -2.43 7.70 -2.84
CA ARG A 123 -1.44 8.75 -2.58
C ARG A 123 -1.97 10.14 -2.95
N TRP A 124 -2.48 10.31 -4.15
CA TRP A 124 -2.95 11.61 -4.62
C TRP A 124 -4.34 11.96 -4.04
N ASN A 125 -5.17 10.95 -3.81
CA ASN A 125 -6.52 11.12 -3.28
C ASN A 125 -6.54 11.67 -1.84
N VAL A 126 -5.81 11.01 -0.93
CA VAL A 126 -5.74 11.46 0.47
C VAL A 126 -4.83 12.69 0.53
N GLY A 127 -5.26 13.72 1.25
CA GLY A 127 -4.49 14.96 1.41
C GLY A 127 -3.09 14.75 1.99
N THR A 128 -2.26 15.78 1.90
CA THR A 128 -0.87 15.75 2.33
C THR A 128 -0.73 15.34 3.80
N LEU A 129 0.16 14.39 4.06
CA LEU A 129 0.50 13.94 5.41
C LEU A 129 1.96 14.28 5.74
N GLU A 130 2.18 14.73 6.97
CA GLU A 130 3.50 14.91 7.56
C GLU A 130 3.73 13.87 8.66
N VAL A 131 4.88 13.21 8.62
CA VAL A 131 5.38 12.41 9.75
C VAL A 131 6.30 13.28 10.57
N ARG A 132 6.02 13.40 11.87
CA ARG A 132 6.73 14.31 12.76
C ARG A 132 7.33 13.60 13.96
N ARG A 133 8.48 14.10 14.42
CA ARG A 133 9.12 13.75 15.69
C ARG A 133 9.11 14.99 16.59
N GLY A 134 8.11 15.08 17.45
CA GLY A 134 7.84 16.34 18.16
C GLY A 134 7.58 17.49 17.18
N PRO A 135 8.30 18.62 17.25
CA PRO A 135 8.13 19.72 16.32
C PRO A 135 8.82 19.52 14.97
N GLU A 136 9.69 18.52 14.80
CA GLU A 136 10.43 18.29 13.56
C GLU A 136 9.58 17.52 12.54
N VAL A 137 9.53 18.00 11.29
CA VAL A 137 8.95 17.25 10.16
C VAL A 137 10.04 16.34 9.62
N MET A 138 9.80 15.03 9.71
CA MET A 138 10.73 14.02 9.20
C MET A 138 10.55 13.82 7.69
N THR A 139 9.31 13.67 7.26
CA THR A 139 8.95 13.51 5.85
C THR A 139 7.56 14.05 5.58
N THR A 140 7.30 14.33 4.29
CA THR A 140 6.01 14.78 3.79
C THR A 140 5.61 13.91 2.61
N LEU A 141 4.45 13.23 2.72
CA LEU A 141 3.88 12.46 1.63
C LEU A 141 2.75 13.29 0.97
N PRO A 142 2.98 13.91 -0.19
CA PRO A 142 2.04 14.85 -0.79
C PRO A 142 0.75 14.18 -1.25
N GLY A 143 -0.38 14.85 -1.06
CA GLY A 143 -1.63 14.61 -1.78
C GLY A 143 -1.85 15.70 -2.82
N VAL A 144 -2.84 15.53 -3.72
CA VAL A 144 -3.18 16.57 -4.70
C VAL A 144 -4.43 17.36 -4.32
N PHE A 145 -5.07 17.02 -3.20
CA PHE A 145 -6.23 17.71 -2.65
C PHE A 145 -5.93 18.27 -1.26
N ASP A 146 -6.35 19.51 -1.04
CA ASP A 146 -6.21 20.31 0.19
C ASP A 146 -7.58 20.64 0.82
N ASP A 147 -8.66 20.02 0.34
CA ASP A 147 -10.03 20.33 0.72
C ASP A 147 -10.57 19.52 1.90
N GLY A 148 -9.69 18.81 2.62
CA GLY A 148 -10.07 17.99 3.77
C GLY A 148 -10.86 16.72 3.43
N ARG A 149 -11.22 16.48 2.16
CA ARG A 149 -12.01 15.31 1.74
C ARG A 149 -11.12 14.13 1.35
N ILE A 150 -11.69 12.91 1.39
CA ILE A 150 -11.10 11.69 0.84
C ILE A 150 -12.15 11.12 -0.12
N ARG A 151 -11.80 10.97 -1.40
CA ARG A 151 -12.73 10.42 -2.38
C ARG A 151 -12.88 8.92 -2.12
N SER A 152 -14.10 8.43 -2.24
CA SER A 152 -14.44 7.03 -2.01
C SER A 152 -15.51 6.57 -3.00
N TYR A 153 -15.64 5.25 -3.15
CA TYR A 153 -16.59 4.69 -4.12
C TYR A 153 -18.02 4.77 -3.60
N THR A 154 -18.21 4.58 -2.31
CA THR A 154 -19.54 4.52 -1.69
C THR A 154 -19.76 5.57 -0.62
N GLY A 155 -18.81 6.47 -0.35
CA GLY A 155 -19.00 7.56 0.62
C GLY A 155 -19.16 7.06 2.06
N THR A 156 -18.70 5.85 2.36
CA THR A 156 -18.79 5.29 3.71
C THR A 156 -17.56 5.66 4.51
N ALA A 157 -17.75 5.95 5.81
CA ALA A 157 -16.65 6.29 6.71
C ALA A 157 -15.57 5.18 6.73
N GLY A 158 -15.98 3.91 6.66
CA GLY A 158 -15.04 2.78 6.61
C GLY A 158 -14.11 2.79 5.38
N GLU A 159 -14.59 3.20 4.21
CA GLU A 159 -13.75 3.33 3.01
C GLU A 159 -12.74 4.47 3.14
N GLU A 160 -13.18 5.61 3.67
CA GLU A 160 -12.31 6.77 3.91
C GLU A 160 -11.23 6.44 4.95
N GLU A 161 -11.59 5.78 6.05
CA GLU A 161 -10.64 5.31 7.06
C GLU A 161 -9.66 4.28 6.50
N PHE A 162 -10.09 3.43 5.56
CA PHE A 162 -9.21 2.49 4.88
C PHE A 162 -8.19 3.23 4.00
N PHE A 163 -8.61 4.18 3.16
CA PHE A 163 -7.67 4.97 2.35
C PHE A 163 -6.70 5.78 3.23
N LEU A 164 -7.21 6.35 4.32
CA LEU A 164 -6.39 7.08 5.29
C LEU A 164 -5.37 6.17 5.97
N LEU A 165 -5.74 4.95 6.35
CA LEU A 165 -4.82 3.95 6.89
C LEU A 165 -3.68 3.68 5.92
N VAL A 166 -4.01 3.39 4.65
CA VAL A 166 -3.01 3.02 3.64
C VAL A 166 -2.05 4.18 3.42
N LYS A 167 -2.55 5.41 3.22
CA LYS A 167 -1.73 6.62 3.07
C LYS A 167 -0.84 6.89 4.30
N ARG A 168 -1.39 6.74 5.51
CA ARG A 168 -0.62 6.93 6.76
C ARG A 168 0.50 5.90 6.89
N SER A 169 0.22 4.66 6.49
CA SER A 169 1.21 3.59 6.51
C SER A 169 2.33 3.92 5.53
N GLU A 170 2.01 4.23 4.27
CA GLU A 170 2.98 4.66 3.25
C GLU A 170 3.83 5.85 3.71
N ALA A 171 3.24 6.86 4.35
CA ALA A 171 4.00 8.03 4.85
C ALA A 171 5.03 7.64 5.93
N VAL A 172 4.65 6.75 6.84
CA VAL A 172 5.56 6.21 7.88
C VAL A 172 6.64 5.34 7.26
N GLU A 173 6.29 4.56 6.24
CA GLU A 173 7.24 3.74 5.50
C GLU A 173 8.25 4.59 4.73
N LEU A 174 7.81 5.67 4.08
CA LEU A 174 8.68 6.67 3.43
C LEU A 174 9.68 7.24 4.45
N ALA A 175 9.21 7.70 5.61
CA ALA A 175 10.08 8.24 6.65
C ALA A 175 11.13 7.21 7.12
N ALA A 176 10.74 5.94 7.26
CA ALA A 176 11.66 4.88 7.64
C ALA A 176 12.69 4.61 6.52
N ASN A 177 12.25 4.58 5.27
CA ASN A 177 13.11 4.34 4.12
C ASN A 177 14.09 5.50 3.87
N GLU A 178 13.70 6.76 4.10
CA GLU A 178 14.61 7.92 4.00
C GLU A 178 15.75 7.88 5.04
N LEU A 179 15.53 7.24 6.19
CA LEU A 179 16.57 7.00 7.18
C LEU A 179 17.51 5.87 6.76
N LEU A 180 16.99 4.83 6.12
CA LEU A 180 17.71 3.59 5.81
C LEU A 180 18.42 3.62 4.45
N GLU A 181 17.83 4.22 3.42
CA GLU A 181 18.40 4.25 2.06
C GLU A 181 19.80 4.87 2.00
N PRO A 182 20.13 5.96 2.73
CA PRO A 182 21.49 6.48 2.77
C PRO A 182 22.54 5.47 3.27
N LEU A 183 22.12 4.50 4.10
CA LEU A 183 23.00 3.44 4.62
C LEU A 183 23.34 2.38 3.56
N SER A 184 22.68 2.38 2.40
CA SER A 184 22.95 1.43 1.31
C SER A 184 24.18 1.77 0.46
N ARG A 185 24.86 2.88 0.75
CA ARG A 185 26.08 3.33 0.06
C ARG A 185 27.27 2.51 0.55
N GLU A 186 28.20 2.18 -0.34
CA GLU A 186 29.39 1.35 -0.01
C GLU A 186 30.24 1.92 1.13
N GLU A 187 30.27 3.24 1.27
CA GLU A 187 31.07 3.96 2.28
C GLU A 187 30.34 4.11 3.63
N ALA A 188 29.08 3.68 3.73
CA ALA A 188 28.29 3.86 4.95
C ALA A 188 28.78 2.94 6.07
N GLY A 189 29.27 3.53 7.17
CA GLY A 189 29.60 2.78 8.38
C GLY A 189 28.32 2.28 9.08
N LEU A 190 27.87 1.06 8.78
CA LEU A 190 26.63 0.46 9.33
C LEU A 190 26.63 0.23 10.86
N LEU A 191 27.79 0.35 11.50
CA LEU A 191 27.98 0.26 12.95
C LEU A 191 28.32 1.62 13.58
N SER A 192 28.36 2.68 12.79
CA SER A 192 28.61 4.04 13.29
C SER A 192 27.46 4.53 14.18
N ALA A 193 27.73 5.52 15.03
CA ALA A 193 26.72 6.11 15.89
C ALA A 193 25.53 6.68 15.09
N ASP A 194 25.78 7.32 13.95
CA ASP A 194 24.75 7.86 13.06
C ASP A 194 23.88 6.74 12.47
N ALA A 195 24.50 5.66 11.96
CA ALA A 195 23.75 4.51 11.44
C ALA A 195 22.88 3.86 12.53
N VAL A 196 23.41 3.70 13.74
CA VAL A 196 22.66 3.16 14.88
C VAL A 196 21.48 4.06 15.26
N GLU A 197 21.66 5.38 15.25
CA GLU A 197 20.58 6.32 15.53
C GLU A 197 19.46 6.23 14.47
N ARG A 198 19.82 6.21 13.18
CA ARG A 198 18.87 6.03 12.07
C ARG A 198 18.10 4.73 12.18
N VAL A 199 18.78 3.62 12.49
CA VAL A 199 18.17 2.30 12.66
C VAL A 199 17.18 2.27 13.83
N ARG A 200 17.52 2.91 14.95
CA ARG A 200 16.60 3.02 16.11
C ARG A 200 15.36 3.82 15.75
N LEU A 201 15.52 4.95 15.07
CA LEU A 201 14.39 5.78 14.67
C LEU A 201 13.51 5.09 13.61
N ALA A 202 14.10 4.40 12.64
CA ALA A 202 13.37 3.57 11.68
C ALA A 202 12.59 2.43 12.37
N THR A 203 13.16 1.86 13.45
CA THR A 203 12.46 0.85 14.27
C THR A 203 11.21 1.44 14.92
N GLU A 204 11.31 2.64 15.51
CA GLU A 204 10.17 3.32 16.13
C GLU A 204 9.05 3.64 15.13
N LEU A 205 9.41 4.06 13.92
CA LEU A 205 8.50 4.32 12.82
C LEU A 205 7.77 3.04 12.39
N ILE A 206 8.48 1.94 12.18
CA ILE A 206 7.87 0.66 11.78
C ILE A 206 6.94 0.12 12.88
N GLU A 207 7.29 0.29 14.15
CA GLU A 207 6.39 -0.02 15.27
C GLU A 207 5.15 0.91 15.30
N ALA A 208 5.29 2.18 14.91
CA ALA A 208 4.15 3.08 14.76
C ALA A 208 3.21 2.62 13.65
N MET A 209 3.76 2.19 12.51
CA MET A 209 2.96 1.59 11.43
C MET A 209 2.22 0.33 11.90
N ARG A 210 2.88 -0.56 12.64
CA ARG A 210 2.21 -1.72 13.24
C ARG A 210 1.02 -1.29 14.12
N ARG A 211 1.18 -0.24 14.93
CA ARG A 211 0.08 0.30 15.75
C ARG A 211 -1.08 0.80 14.89
N LEU A 212 -0.82 1.50 13.78
CA LEU A 212 -1.88 1.92 12.83
C LEU A 212 -2.74 0.73 12.37
N PHE A 213 -2.11 -0.41 12.03
CA PHE A 213 -2.85 -1.62 11.62
C PHE A 213 -3.71 -2.17 12.75
N LEU A 214 -3.20 -2.19 13.98
CA LEU A 214 -3.94 -2.69 15.14
C LEU A 214 -5.10 -1.75 15.52
N ASP A 215 -4.85 -0.43 15.49
CA ASP A 215 -5.84 0.59 15.79
C ASP A 215 -6.98 0.56 14.76
N PHE A 216 -6.65 0.42 13.46
CA PHE A 216 -7.66 0.24 12.42
C PHE A 216 -8.50 -1.02 12.64
N ALA A 217 -7.85 -2.15 13.01
CA ALA A 217 -8.57 -3.39 13.31
C ALA A 217 -9.49 -3.27 14.54
N ALA A 218 -9.26 -2.29 15.41
CA ALA A 218 -10.02 -2.04 16.63
C ALA A 218 -11.02 -0.87 16.50
N LEU A 219 -11.17 -0.28 15.32
CA LEU A 219 -12.15 0.80 15.09
C LEU A 219 -13.57 0.36 15.49
N PRO A 220 -14.38 1.28 16.06
CA PRO A 220 -15.75 0.99 16.40
C PRO A 220 -16.60 0.80 15.12
N PRO A 221 -17.73 0.05 15.18
CA PRO A 221 -18.50 -0.33 14.00
C PRO A 221 -18.92 0.81 13.08
N GLU A 222 -19.15 2.01 13.62
CA GLU A 222 -19.59 3.19 12.88
C GLU A 222 -18.49 3.77 11.97
N ARG A 223 -17.22 3.47 12.26
CA ARG A 223 -16.04 3.89 11.49
C ARG A 223 -15.32 2.72 10.84
N ALA A 224 -15.58 1.49 11.28
CA ALA A 224 -14.96 0.31 10.75
C ALA A 224 -15.48 0.00 9.34
N LEU A 225 -14.60 -0.54 8.50
CA LEU A 225 -14.99 -1.15 7.23
C LEU A 225 -15.39 -2.61 7.49
N PRO A 226 -16.66 -3.02 7.36
CA PRO A 226 -17.04 -4.42 7.56
C PRO A 226 -16.34 -5.34 6.54
N ALA A 227 -16.00 -6.58 6.94
CA ALA A 227 -15.34 -7.53 6.03
C ALA A 227 -16.21 -7.87 4.80
N GLU A 228 -17.52 -8.00 5.00
CA GLU A 228 -18.47 -8.20 3.90
C GLU A 228 -18.48 -7.00 2.94
N HIS A 229 -18.55 -5.77 3.45
CA HIS A 229 -18.45 -4.58 2.61
C HIS A 229 -17.10 -4.52 1.88
N PHE A 230 -16.00 -4.85 2.55
CA PHE A 230 -14.68 -4.91 1.91
C PHE A 230 -14.68 -5.89 0.73
N MET A 231 -15.20 -7.10 0.93
CA MET A 231 -15.18 -8.19 -0.05
C MET A 231 -16.18 -8.01 -1.18
N ASP A 232 -17.40 -7.60 -0.88
CA ASP A 232 -18.54 -7.63 -1.80
C ASP A 232 -18.75 -6.29 -2.50
N VAL A 233 -18.23 -5.20 -1.93
CA VAL A 233 -18.43 -3.85 -2.44
C VAL A 233 -17.11 -3.19 -2.78
N PHE A 234 -16.31 -2.84 -1.78
CA PHE A 234 -15.15 -1.96 -1.94
C PHE A 234 -14.08 -2.56 -2.88
N ARG A 235 -13.66 -3.79 -2.63
CA ARG A 235 -12.68 -4.48 -3.48
C ARG A 235 -13.18 -4.67 -4.91
N GLN A 236 -14.48 -4.79 -5.11
CA GLN A 236 -15.07 -5.07 -6.41
C GLN A 236 -14.95 -3.90 -7.39
N PHE A 237 -14.50 -2.72 -6.94
CA PHE A 237 -14.11 -1.61 -7.83
C PHE A 237 -12.74 -1.79 -8.48
N ALA A 238 -11.89 -2.68 -7.95
CA ALA A 238 -10.57 -2.97 -8.52
C ALA A 238 -10.62 -4.02 -9.65
N VAL A 239 -11.54 -3.83 -10.59
CA VAL A 239 -11.64 -4.63 -11.82
C VAL A 239 -10.66 -4.16 -12.88
N HIS A 240 -10.44 -4.98 -13.90
CA HIS A 240 -9.70 -4.60 -15.10
C HIS A 240 -10.50 -3.56 -15.91
N TRP A 241 -9.83 -2.55 -16.45
CA TRP A 241 -10.38 -1.64 -17.46
C TRP A 241 -10.03 -2.11 -18.87
N THR A 242 -8.86 -2.74 -19.02
CA THR A 242 -8.40 -3.35 -20.26
C THR A 242 -7.82 -4.73 -19.97
N ALA A 243 -7.87 -5.62 -20.96
CA ALA A 243 -7.31 -6.96 -20.81
C ALA A 243 -5.81 -6.92 -20.44
N GLY A 244 -5.45 -7.53 -19.33
CA GLY A 244 -4.06 -7.64 -18.88
C GLY A 244 -3.52 -6.43 -18.10
N ASP A 245 -4.34 -5.42 -17.82
CA ASP A 245 -3.93 -4.36 -16.89
C ASP A 245 -3.75 -4.87 -15.45
N ILE A 246 -3.20 -4.01 -14.59
CA ILE A 246 -3.00 -4.29 -13.17
C ILE A 246 -3.87 -3.32 -12.35
N PRO A 247 -4.97 -3.79 -11.73
CA PRO A 247 -5.80 -2.96 -10.89
C PRO A 247 -5.09 -2.47 -9.63
N PRO A 248 -5.55 -1.35 -9.02
CA PRO A 248 -4.94 -0.81 -7.81
C PRO A 248 -4.96 -1.85 -6.68
N SER A 249 -3.89 -1.84 -5.89
CA SER A 249 -3.67 -2.82 -4.83
C SER A 249 -2.71 -2.26 -3.79
N GLY A 250 -2.88 -2.63 -2.52
CA GLY A 250 -1.88 -2.36 -1.48
C GLY A 250 -0.52 -3.04 -1.75
N ALA A 251 -0.49 -4.04 -2.64
CA ALA A 251 0.73 -4.64 -3.18
C ALA A 251 1.60 -3.68 -3.99
N LEU A 252 1.01 -2.58 -4.46
CA LEU A 252 1.66 -1.55 -5.28
C LEU A 252 2.15 -0.37 -4.43
N ASP A 253 2.15 -0.50 -3.09
CA ASP A 253 2.80 0.48 -2.21
C ASP A 253 4.33 0.44 -2.47
N PRO A 254 4.92 1.48 -3.08
CA PRO A 254 6.33 1.45 -3.43
C PRO A 254 7.24 1.50 -2.21
N GLU A 255 6.80 2.06 -1.09
CA GLU A 255 7.64 2.13 0.11
C GLU A 255 7.73 0.78 0.80
N ALA A 256 6.69 -0.05 0.69
CA ALA A 256 6.72 -1.44 1.13
C ALA A 256 7.69 -2.26 0.26
N LEU A 257 7.62 -2.07 -1.07
CA LEU A 257 8.51 -2.73 -2.02
C LEU A 257 9.97 -2.32 -1.82
N LYS A 258 10.26 -1.02 -1.70
CA LYS A 258 11.61 -0.50 -1.42
C LYS A 258 12.20 -1.09 -0.15
N ARG A 259 11.39 -1.16 0.92
CA ARG A 259 11.85 -1.68 2.21
C ARG A 259 12.23 -3.16 2.15
N ASP A 260 11.51 -3.96 1.36
CA ASP A 260 11.86 -5.37 1.17
C ASP A 260 13.23 -5.55 0.52
N PHE A 261 13.63 -4.67 -0.40
CA PHE A 261 14.97 -4.70 -1.00
C PHE A 261 16.04 -4.06 -0.10
N LEU A 262 15.69 -3.02 0.66
CA LEU A 262 16.60 -2.44 1.65
C LEU A 262 16.94 -3.42 2.78
N LEU A 263 15.95 -4.14 3.30
CA LEU A 263 16.12 -5.04 4.45
C LEU A 263 16.33 -6.51 4.07
N GLY A 264 16.08 -6.87 2.81
CA GLY A 264 16.15 -8.24 2.34
C GLY A 264 14.91 -9.05 2.75
N ILE A 265 14.37 -9.81 1.80
CA ILE A 265 13.16 -10.63 1.99
C ILE A 265 13.45 -12.14 1.92
N GLY A 266 14.64 -12.57 1.51
CA GLY A 266 15.05 -13.99 1.53
C GLY A 266 14.16 -14.95 0.73
N LEU A 267 13.33 -14.45 -0.19
CA LEU A 267 12.35 -15.21 -0.95
C LEU A 267 12.79 -15.31 -2.42
N SER A 268 13.06 -16.54 -2.88
CA SER A 268 13.44 -16.80 -4.28
C SER A 268 12.38 -16.33 -5.27
N GLY A 269 12.82 -15.62 -6.32
CA GLY A 269 11.96 -15.10 -7.40
C GLY A 269 11.10 -13.89 -7.01
N TYR A 270 11.34 -13.27 -5.84
CA TYR A 270 10.58 -12.10 -5.41
C TYR A 270 10.80 -10.89 -6.32
N ASP A 271 12.02 -10.69 -6.81
CA ASP A 271 12.37 -9.69 -7.82
C ASP A 271 11.50 -9.82 -9.09
N GLN A 272 11.33 -11.03 -9.61
CA GLN A 272 10.48 -11.31 -10.78
C GLN A 272 8.99 -11.07 -10.46
N HIS A 273 8.57 -11.30 -9.22
CA HIS A 273 7.22 -10.95 -8.78
C HIS A 273 7.03 -9.42 -8.80
N VAL A 274 7.95 -8.65 -8.22
CA VAL A 274 7.86 -7.19 -8.17
C VAL A 274 7.99 -6.55 -9.56
N ARG A 275 8.85 -7.08 -10.44
CA ARG A 275 8.94 -6.60 -11.84
C ARG A 275 7.63 -6.72 -12.61
N ARG A 276 6.78 -7.71 -12.29
CA ARG A 276 5.44 -7.82 -12.88
C ARG A 276 4.50 -6.69 -12.45
N LEU A 277 4.80 -6.00 -11.35
CA LEU A 277 4.01 -4.87 -10.83
C LEU A 277 4.41 -3.53 -11.44
N PHE A 278 5.61 -3.43 -12.03
CA PHE A 278 6.18 -2.19 -12.57
C PHE A 278 5.25 -1.42 -13.52
N PRO A 279 4.46 -2.06 -14.41
CA PRO A 279 3.55 -1.32 -15.28
C PRO A 279 2.53 -0.44 -14.53
N ALA A 280 2.22 -0.74 -13.27
CA ALA A 280 1.27 0.01 -12.44
C ALA A 280 1.92 1.02 -11.48
N LEU A 281 3.25 1.09 -11.47
CA LEU A 281 4.03 2.05 -10.67
C LEU A 281 4.37 3.30 -11.51
N LEU A 282 4.72 4.39 -10.84
CA LEU A 282 5.26 5.60 -11.47
C LEU A 282 6.72 5.38 -11.91
N ASP A 283 7.20 6.19 -12.85
CA ASP A 283 8.58 6.09 -13.38
C ASP A 283 9.64 6.15 -12.28
N GLY A 284 9.58 7.19 -11.43
CA GLY A 284 10.55 7.34 -10.33
C GLY A 284 10.50 6.21 -9.31
N GLU A 285 9.34 5.58 -9.11
CA GLU A 285 9.20 4.42 -8.22
C GLU A 285 9.89 3.20 -8.82
N ARG A 286 9.66 2.93 -10.12
CA ARG A 286 10.31 1.85 -10.87
C ARG A 286 11.83 1.98 -10.80
N GLU A 287 12.35 3.17 -11.08
CA GLU A 287 13.79 3.45 -11.09
C GLU A 287 14.44 3.20 -9.72
N VAL A 288 13.80 3.66 -8.63
CA VAL A 288 14.31 3.45 -7.27
C VAL A 288 14.28 1.98 -6.89
N ILE A 289 13.18 1.28 -7.17
CA ILE A 289 13.04 -0.14 -6.84
C ILE A 289 14.03 -1.00 -7.64
N ASP A 290 14.17 -0.77 -8.95
CA ASP A 290 15.11 -1.53 -9.78
C ASP A 290 16.58 -1.29 -9.37
N ARG A 291 16.92 -0.06 -8.97
CA ARG A 291 18.23 0.24 -8.38
C ARG A 291 18.49 -0.53 -7.08
N LEU A 292 17.47 -0.66 -6.22
CA LEU A 292 17.60 -1.42 -4.97
C LEU A 292 17.67 -2.93 -5.21
N MET A 293 16.95 -3.45 -6.21
CA MET A 293 17.05 -4.86 -6.63
C MET A 293 18.48 -5.25 -7.05
N GLY A 294 19.24 -4.30 -7.61
CA GLY A 294 20.62 -4.51 -8.03
C GLY A 294 21.69 -4.42 -6.93
N ARG A 295 21.30 -4.24 -5.66
CA ARG A 295 22.23 -4.02 -4.54
C ARG A 295 22.07 -5.09 -3.46
N PRO A 296 23.15 -5.43 -2.71
CA PRO A 296 23.03 -6.24 -1.51
C PRO A 296 22.16 -5.54 -0.47
N ALA A 297 21.34 -6.29 0.27
CA ALA A 297 20.50 -5.73 1.32
C ALA A 297 21.34 -5.25 2.53
N LEU A 298 20.83 -4.29 3.30
CA LEU A 298 21.55 -3.72 4.46
C LEU A 298 22.02 -4.78 5.47
N PRO A 299 21.22 -5.81 5.84
CA PRO A 299 21.69 -6.84 6.76
C PRO A 299 22.81 -7.71 6.18
N GLU A 300 22.84 -7.90 4.85
CA GLU A 300 23.90 -8.65 4.17
C GLU A 300 25.20 -7.84 4.19
N GLN A 301 25.13 -6.55 3.86
CA GLN A 301 26.27 -5.63 3.94
C GLN A 301 26.83 -5.55 5.37
N LEU A 302 25.96 -5.47 6.37
CA LEU A 302 26.33 -5.44 7.79
C LEU A 302 27.10 -6.69 8.20
N LEU A 303 26.60 -7.87 7.84
CA LEU A 303 27.26 -9.14 8.17
C LEU A 303 28.59 -9.29 7.42
N ALA A 304 28.62 -8.95 6.14
CA ALA A 304 29.85 -8.97 5.34
C ALA A 304 30.92 -8.04 5.92
N GLY A 305 30.55 -6.82 6.34
CA GLY A 305 31.46 -5.87 6.99
C GLY A 305 32.01 -6.33 8.34
N LEU A 306 31.35 -7.29 8.99
CA LEU A 306 31.82 -7.95 10.21
C LEU A 306 32.57 -9.27 9.94
N GLY A 307 32.71 -9.68 8.67
CA GLY A 307 33.26 -10.98 8.31
C GLY A 307 32.38 -12.15 8.76
N LEU A 308 31.07 -11.95 8.87
CA LEU A 308 30.10 -12.94 9.32
C LEU A 308 29.32 -13.52 8.15
N ASP A 309 29.14 -14.83 8.19
CA ASP A 309 28.27 -15.58 7.28
C ASP A 309 26.89 -15.80 7.94
N PRO A 310 25.76 -15.49 7.25
CA PRO A 310 24.42 -15.75 7.78
C PRO A 310 24.18 -17.19 8.22
N ASP A 311 24.70 -18.19 7.50
CA ASP A 311 24.50 -19.60 7.86
C ASP A 311 25.34 -19.98 9.08
N GLY A 312 26.58 -19.50 9.17
CA GLY A 312 27.39 -19.58 10.39
C GLY A 312 26.71 -18.95 11.61
N LEU A 313 26.04 -17.81 11.45
CA LEU A 313 25.30 -17.16 12.54
C LEU A 313 24.10 -18.00 13.02
N ARG A 314 23.42 -18.70 12.11
CA ARG A 314 22.31 -19.62 12.44
C ARG A 314 22.78 -20.85 13.22
N ALA A 315 23.99 -21.35 12.93
CA ALA A 315 24.57 -22.51 13.61
C ALA A 315 25.25 -22.17 14.95
N SER A 316 25.49 -20.89 15.24
CA SER A 316 26.21 -20.43 16.42
C SER A 316 25.47 -20.73 17.74
N ALA A 317 26.22 -21.08 18.78
CA ALA A 317 25.65 -21.31 20.12
C ALA A 317 25.25 -19.97 20.79
N GLY A 318 24.28 -20.00 21.70
CA GLY A 318 23.81 -18.78 22.39
C GLY A 318 24.91 -18.00 23.14
N THR A 319 25.93 -18.69 23.66
CA THR A 319 27.12 -18.06 24.28
C THR A 319 27.98 -17.30 23.26
N GLU A 320 28.16 -17.85 22.06
CA GLU A 320 28.91 -17.22 20.98
C GLU A 320 28.18 -15.99 20.46
N LEU A 321 26.86 -16.09 20.29
CA LEU A 321 26.00 -14.96 19.91
C LEU A 321 26.02 -13.84 20.95
N ARG A 322 25.99 -14.17 22.26
CA ARG A 322 26.16 -13.17 23.33
C ARG A 322 27.52 -12.49 23.27
N ARG A 323 28.59 -13.26 23.04
CA ARG A 323 29.94 -12.70 22.87
C ARG A 323 29.98 -11.76 21.66
N LEU A 324 29.39 -12.15 20.54
CA LEU A 324 29.32 -11.34 19.32
C LEU A 324 28.60 -10.01 19.59
N VAL A 325 27.43 -10.05 20.22
CA VAL A 325 26.68 -8.84 20.62
C VAL A 325 27.48 -7.99 21.61
N GLY A 326 28.22 -8.61 22.52
CA GLY A 326 29.11 -7.89 23.45
C GLY A 326 30.23 -7.13 22.74
N HIS A 327 30.76 -7.64 21.63
CA HIS A 327 31.76 -6.95 20.80
C HIS A 327 31.13 -5.92 19.85
N HIS A 328 29.91 -6.19 19.38
CA HIS A 328 29.20 -5.34 18.41
C HIS A 328 27.76 -5.05 18.88
N PRO A 329 27.57 -4.16 19.87
CA PRO A 329 26.24 -3.91 20.46
C PRO A 329 25.21 -3.37 19.45
N ALA A 330 25.67 -2.66 18.41
CA ALA A 330 24.84 -2.16 17.33
C ALA A 330 24.06 -3.27 16.57
N LEU A 331 24.54 -4.52 16.60
CA LEU A 331 23.80 -5.66 16.03
C LEU A 331 22.40 -5.83 16.63
N MET A 332 22.24 -5.45 17.90
CA MET A 332 20.93 -5.52 18.56
C MET A 332 19.94 -4.48 18.04
N ASP A 333 20.41 -3.32 17.62
CA ASP A 333 19.56 -2.29 17.03
C ASP A 333 19.07 -2.74 15.64
N TRP A 334 19.96 -3.33 14.83
CA TRP A 334 19.60 -3.95 13.56
C TRP A 334 18.64 -5.14 13.72
N TYR A 335 18.87 -6.01 14.70
CA TYR A 335 17.94 -7.09 15.02
C TYR A 335 16.54 -6.56 15.38
N ARG A 336 16.47 -5.49 16.18
CA ARG A 336 15.20 -4.87 16.57
C ARG A 336 14.46 -4.28 15.37
N LEU A 337 15.17 -3.63 14.45
CA LEU A 337 14.60 -3.11 13.20
C LEU A 337 13.97 -4.22 12.37
N LEU A 338 14.71 -5.30 12.10
CA LEU A 338 14.22 -6.43 11.31
C LEU A 338 13.05 -7.15 12.00
N SER A 339 13.12 -7.29 13.33
CA SER A 339 12.03 -7.85 14.12
C SER A 339 10.78 -6.96 14.09
N ALA A 340 10.93 -5.63 14.14
CA ALA A 340 9.82 -4.69 14.01
C ALA A 340 9.18 -4.78 12.62
N HIS A 341 9.99 -4.88 11.56
CA HIS A 341 9.51 -5.08 10.19
C HIS A 341 8.72 -6.38 10.05
N ALA A 342 9.24 -7.49 10.58
CA ALA A 342 8.53 -8.77 10.61
C ALA A 342 7.21 -8.70 11.39
N ARG A 343 7.19 -8.01 12.54
CA ARG A 343 5.99 -7.79 13.36
C ARG A 343 4.94 -6.93 12.66
N ALA A 344 5.35 -5.92 11.90
CA ALA A 344 4.45 -5.10 11.10
C ALA A 344 3.86 -5.90 9.93
N SER A 345 4.68 -6.70 9.24
CA SER A 345 4.21 -7.65 8.21
C SER A 345 3.17 -8.63 8.78
N GLY A 346 3.39 -9.14 9.99
CA GLY A 346 2.43 -10.00 10.68
C GLY A 346 1.10 -9.31 10.98
N ALA A 347 1.12 -8.02 11.35
CA ALA A 347 -0.09 -7.24 11.56
C ALA A 347 -0.84 -6.97 10.24
N HIS A 348 -0.13 -6.69 9.15
CA HIS A 348 -0.73 -6.58 7.82
C HIS A 348 -1.38 -7.91 7.38
N LEU A 349 -0.67 -9.05 7.54
CA LEU A 349 -1.25 -10.38 7.26
C LEU A 349 -2.50 -10.65 8.11
N MET A 350 -2.50 -10.22 9.38
CA MET A 350 -3.68 -10.32 10.25
C MET A 350 -4.87 -9.54 9.66
N LEU A 351 -4.66 -8.31 9.18
CA LEU A 351 -5.69 -7.53 8.50
C LEU A 351 -6.20 -8.27 7.24
N SER A 352 -5.30 -8.72 6.36
CA SER A 352 -5.72 -9.46 5.16
C SER A 352 -6.51 -10.73 5.51
N LYS A 353 -6.12 -11.45 6.57
CA LYS A 353 -6.89 -12.60 7.06
C LYS A 353 -8.25 -12.21 7.62
N LYS A 354 -8.34 -11.10 8.37
CA LYS A 354 -9.59 -10.63 8.99
C LYS A 354 -10.61 -10.19 7.94
N TYR A 355 -10.17 -9.39 6.97
CA TYR A 355 -11.08 -8.72 6.03
C TYR A 355 -11.30 -9.50 4.74
N LEU A 356 -10.43 -10.45 4.39
CA LEU A 356 -10.50 -11.15 3.10
C LEU A 356 -10.48 -12.67 3.26
N PHE A 357 -9.36 -13.23 3.74
CA PHE A 357 -9.15 -14.67 3.58
C PHE A 357 -10.00 -15.53 4.51
N LYS A 358 -10.16 -15.17 5.79
CA LYS A 358 -10.97 -15.95 6.73
C LYS A 358 -12.46 -15.93 6.37
N PRO A 359 -13.07 -14.77 6.06
CA PRO A 359 -14.46 -14.76 5.61
C PRO A 359 -14.64 -15.55 4.29
N GLN A 360 -13.74 -15.41 3.31
CA GLN A 360 -13.83 -16.19 2.07
C GLN A 360 -13.72 -17.70 2.32
N ARG A 361 -12.81 -18.15 3.21
CA ARG A 361 -12.75 -19.57 3.59
C ARG A 361 -14.04 -20.08 4.21
N ARG A 362 -14.74 -19.26 5.00
CA ARG A 362 -16.05 -19.63 5.56
C ARG A 362 -17.09 -19.81 4.46
N ARG A 363 -17.11 -18.93 3.45
CA ARG A 363 -17.98 -19.04 2.27
C ARG A 363 -17.67 -20.27 1.43
N ASP A 364 -16.39 -20.59 1.25
CA ASP A 364 -15.98 -21.82 0.57
C ASP A 364 -16.45 -23.07 1.33
N LEU A 365 -16.36 -23.06 2.66
CA LEU A 365 -16.83 -24.17 3.51
C LEU A 365 -18.37 -24.26 3.59
N SER A 366 -19.10 -23.15 3.47
CA SER A 366 -20.57 -23.14 3.44
C SER A 366 -21.16 -23.47 2.06
N GLY A 367 -20.32 -23.58 1.03
CA GLY A 367 -20.74 -23.85 -0.35
C GLY A 367 -21.17 -22.61 -1.15
N GLU A 368 -21.06 -21.41 -0.58
CA GLU A 368 -21.31 -20.15 -1.28
C GLU A 368 -20.25 -19.87 -2.37
N GLY A 369 -19.00 -20.22 -2.09
CA GLY A 369 -17.88 -20.08 -3.03
C GLY A 369 -17.43 -18.62 -3.27
N ASP A 370 -16.83 -18.37 -4.43
CA ASP A 370 -16.29 -17.06 -4.86
C ASP A 370 -17.01 -16.63 -6.14
N GLN A 371 -18.11 -15.89 -6.00
CA GLN A 371 -19.02 -15.54 -7.10
C GLN A 371 -18.77 -14.14 -7.69
N HIS A 372 -17.77 -13.44 -7.17
CA HIS A 372 -17.59 -12.00 -7.41
C HIS A 372 -16.75 -11.68 -8.65
N LEU A 373 -16.74 -10.40 -9.04
CA LEU A 373 -15.97 -9.92 -10.19
C LEU A 373 -14.47 -10.10 -9.96
N VAL A 374 -13.99 -9.54 -8.86
CA VAL A 374 -12.65 -9.68 -8.33
C VAL A 374 -12.66 -10.83 -7.34
N SER A 375 -11.83 -11.84 -7.60
CA SER A 375 -11.73 -13.02 -6.74
C SER A 375 -11.35 -12.62 -5.31
N ASN A 376 -12.05 -13.23 -4.35
CA ASN A 376 -11.72 -13.08 -2.93
C ASN A 376 -10.68 -14.08 -2.43
N ARG A 377 -10.21 -15.00 -3.28
CA ARG A 377 -9.17 -15.98 -2.93
C ARG A 377 -7.75 -15.44 -3.08
N ALA A 378 -7.58 -14.33 -3.80
CA ALA A 378 -6.29 -13.67 -3.99
C ALA A 378 -6.42 -12.14 -3.97
N GLY A 379 -5.29 -11.45 -3.81
CA GLY A 379 -5.16 -10.03 -4.13
C GLY A 379 -5.43 -9.74 -5.61
N THR A 380 -5.71 -8.48 -5.94
CA THR A 380 -5.87 -8.03 -7.33
C THR A 380 -4.61 -8.24 -8.17
N THR A 381 -3.45 -8.38 -7.53
CA THR A 381 -2.16 -8.73 -8.16
C THR A 381 -1.86 -10.24 -8.14
N GLY A 382 -2.83 -11.09 -7.77
CA GLY A 382 -2.69 -12.54 -7.74
C GLY A 382 -2.04 -13.11 -6.46
N MET A 383 -1.67 -12.28 -5.48
CA MET A 383 -1.13 -12.75 -4.20
C MET A 383 -2.20 -13.43 -3.33
N ASN A 384 -2.11 -14.74 -3.14
CA ASN A 384 -3.00 -15.49 -2.25
C ASN A 384 -2.51 -15.48 -0.78
N GLU A 385 -3.33 -16.05 0.12
CA GLU A 385 -3.00 -16.13 1.55
C GLU A 385 -1.65 -16.79 1.80
N THR A 386 -1.39 -17.94 1.16
CA THR A 386 -0.14 -18.69 1.31
C THR A 386 1.08 -17.89 0.87
N PHE A 387 0.96 -17.09 -0.18
CA PHE A 387 2.05 -16.22 -0.63
C PHE A 387 2.34 -15.11 0.40
N LEU A 388 1.31 -14.48 0.97
CA LEU A 388 1.48 -13.49 2.04
C LEU A 388 2.02 -14.11 3.33
N GLU A 389 1.67 -15.36 3.64
CA GLU A 389 2.26 -16.12 4.74
C GLU A 389 3.75 -16.39 4.49
N ARG A 390 4.13 -16.78 3.26
CA ARG A 390 5.53 -16.99 2.86
C ARG A 390 6.35 -15.71 2.97
N ILE A 391 5.85 -14.58 2.46
CA ILE A 391 6.51 -13.27 2.62
C ILE A 391 6.68 -12.93 4.10
N THR A 392 5.61 -13.07 4.89
CA THR A 392 5.66 -12.77 6.33
C THR A 392 6.67 -13.64 7.05
N ARG A 393 6.72 -14.94 6.73
CA ARG A 393 7.69 -15.88 7.28
C ARG A 393 9.11 -15.54 6.87
N ALA A 394 9.34 -15.20 5.61
CA ALA A 394 10.66 -14.87 5.12
C ALA A 394 11.23 -13.61 5.82
N ARG A 395 10.37 -12.60 6.08
CA ARG A 395 10.72 -11.44 6.92
C ARG A 395 11.04 -11.82 8.38
N GLN A 396 10.41 -12.87 8.94
CA GLN A 396 10.73 -13.39 10.29
C GLN A 396 12.03 -14.18 10.33
N GLU A 397 12.39 -14.85 9.24
CA GLU A 397 13.60 -15.67 9.09
C GLU A 397 14.81 -14.85 8.59
N HIS A 398 14.80 -13.53 8.88
CA HIS A 398 15.83 -12.59 8.48
C HIS A 398 17.24 -12.98 8.99
N PRO A 399 18.33 -12.47 8.38
CA PRO A 399 19.70 -12.92 8.69
C PRO A 399 20.08 -12.81 10.17
N LEU A 400 19.61 -11.77 10.87
CA LEU A 400 19.87 -11.58 12.29
C LEU A 400 18.92 -12.33 13.25
N ALA A 401 17.95 -13.12 12.77
CA ALA A 401 16.98 -13.82 13.61
C ALA A 401 17.63 -14.72 14.71
N PRO A 402 18.80 -15.36 14.50
CA PRO A 402 19.48 -16.14 15.55
C PRO A 402 19.80 -15.33 16.81
N LEU A 403 19.99 -14.00 16.70
CA LEU A 403 20.31 -13.13 17.84
C LEU A 403 19.22 -13.12 18.93
N ARG A 404 18.01 -13.60 18.63
CA ARG A 404 16.98 -13.86 19.66
C ARG A 404 17.50 -14.75 20.80
N ASN A 405 18.36 -15.72 20.50
CA ASN A 405 18.93 -16.66 21.46
C ASN A 405 19.99 -16.00 22.37
N ALA A 406 20.50 -14.83 21.99
CA ALA A 406 21.37 -14.01 22.83
C ALA A 406 20.58 -13.16 23.84
N VAL A 407 19.33 -12.82 23.52
CA VAL A 407 18.44 -11.96 24.32
C VAL A 407 17.56 -12.76 25.27
N PHE A 408 17.00 -13.88 24.81
CA PHE A 408 16.08 -14.71 25.59
C PHE A 408 16.84 -15.84 26.29
N THR A 409 17.09 -15.69 27.59
CA THR A 409 17.38 -16.83 28.48
C THR A 409 16.08 -17.33 29.13
N PRO A 410 15.98 -18.61 29.54
CA PRO A 410 14.83 -19.12 30.29
C PRO A 410 14.47 -18.28 31.53
N GLU A 411 15.45 -17.63 32.16
CA GLU A 411 15.26 -16.73 33.31
C GLU A 411 14.64 -15.37 32.94
N SER A 412 14.68 -14.97 31.67
CA SER A 412 14.14 -13.69 31.18
C SER A 412 12.64 -13.76 30.84
N ALA A 413 12.10 -14.98 30.62
CA ALA A 413 10.71 -15.22 30.22
C ALA A 413 9.70 -14.91 31.34
N GLU A 414 10.11 -14.95 32.61
CA GLU A 414 9.23 -14.63 33.75
C GLU A 414 9.04 -13.12 33.97
N ASN A 415 9.87 -12.25 33.35
CA ASN A 415 9.85 -10.80 33.60
C ASN A 415 9.31 -9.95 32.43
N GLU A 416 8.99 -10.52 31.28
CA GLU A 416 8.50 -9.76 30.11
C GLU A 416 7.00 -9.44 30.11
N GLN A 417 6.20 -9.99 31.04
CA GLN A 417 4.78 -9.62 31.16
C GLN A 417 4.56 -8.19 31.68
N VAL A 418 5.59 -7.50 32.18
CA VAL A 418 5.47 -6.15 32.74
C VAL A 418 6.69 -5.30 32.38
N ARG A 419 6.79 -4.81 31.14
CA ARG A 419 7.51 -3.54 30.79
C ARG A 419 7.36 -3.22 29.31
N GLY A 420 6.20 -2.67 28.95
CA GLY A 420 6.10 -1.81 27.78
C GLY A 420 6.86 -0.52 28.06
N VAL A 421 8.16 -0.49 27.77
CA VAL A 421 8.93 0.77 27.75
C VAL A 421 8.39 1.58 26.58
N ARG A 422 7.53 2.55 26.88
CA ARG A 422 7.17 3.65 25.97
C ARG A 422 8.46 4.41 25.65
N SER A 423 9.03 4.21 24.47
CA SER A 423 10.06 5.12 23.96
C SER A 423 9.47 6.53 23.87
N ALA A 424 10.19 7.51 24.40
CA ALA A 424 9.75 8.88 24.64
C ALA A 424 9.76 9.79 23.39
N ALA A 425 9.95 9.24 22.18
CA ALA A 425 9.73 9.96 20.94
C ALA A 425 8.37 9.55 20.36
N THR A 426 7.33 10.34 20.66
CA THR A 426 6.02 10.16 20.04
C THR A 426 6.11 10.60 18.59
N VAL A 427 6.35 9.65 17.67
CA VAL A 427 6.09 9.90 16.25
C VAL A 427 4.59 10.17 16.10
N SER A 428 4.25 11.27 15.46
CA SER A 428 2.87 11.62 15.12
C SER A 428 2.72 11.81 13.61
N ILE A 429 1.50 11.62 13.12
CA ILE A 429 1.15 11.85 11.73
C ILE A 429 0.09 12.94 11.71
N ALA A 430 0.39 14.05 11.05
CA ALA A 430 -0.53 15.17 10.91
C ALA A 430 -0.97 15.30 9.45
N ARG A 431 -2.24 15.64 9.24
CA ARG A 431 -2.72 16.07 7.92
C ARG A 431 -2.43 17.56 7.79
N VAL A 432 -1.94 17.97 6.62
CA VAL A 432 -1.74 19.37 6.28
C VAL A 432 -2.96 19.85 5.49
N GLY A 433 -3.59 20.94 5.95
CA GLY A 433 -4.83 21.48 5.39
C GLY A 433 -6.03 21.07 6.23
#